data_AF-A0A836W0R9-F1
#
_entry.id   AF-A0A836W0R9-F1
#
_cell.length_a   1.000
_cell.length_b   1.000
_cell.length_c   1.000
_cell.angle_alpha   90.00
_cell.angle_beta   90.00
_cell.angle_gamma   90.00
#
_symmetry.space_group_name_H-M   'P 1'
#
loop_
_entity.id
_entity.type
_entity.pdbx_description
1 polymer ?
#
loop_
_entity_poly.entity_id
_entity_poly.type
_entity_poly.pdbx_seq_one_letter_code
_entity_poly.pdbx_strand_id
1 'polypeptide(L)'
;IAQSYERIAVVFGRESVGLTRDEIAKCDLLVHIATNPEYPTLNLSHAVAIVLYALYKALNKPTQISEKISIADENALRIAEKYIDDLVSLVASDEHQRQSMVLAMHRFLRRATLSKAEVGYITTFVRRVYNRLRECVTSKKP
;
A
#
# COMPACT_ATOMS: atom_id res chain seq x y z
N ILE A 1 11.19 -2.44 -0.70
CA ILE A 1 10.38 -1.20 -0.76
C ILE A 1 11.13 -0.10 -1.51
N ALA A 2 12.26 0.39 -1.01
CA ALA A 2 13.00 1.49 -1.67
C ALA A 2 13.49 1.17 -3.10
N GLN A 3 13.67 -0.11 -3.45
CA GLN A 3 14.09 -0.52 -4.80
C GLN A 3 12.96 -0.53 -5.85
N SER A 4 11.67 -0.43 -5.47
CA SER A 4 10.54 -0.36 -6.43
C SER A 4 10.14 1.07 -6.81
N TYR A 5 10.55 2.07 -6.04
CA TYR A 5 10.12 3.46 -6.22
C TYR A 5 11.33 4.33 -6.55
N GLU A 6 11.33 4.99 -7.71
CA GLU A 6 12.40 5.92 -8.12
C GLU A 6 12.44 7.18 -7.24
N ARG A 7 11.30 7.58 -6.66
CA ARG A 7 11.18 8.74 -5.78
C ARG A 7 10.33 8.39 -4.57
N ILE A 8 10.82 8.74 -3.38
CA ILE A 8 10.14 8.50 -2.11
C ILE A 8 9.88 9.84 -1.44
N ALA A 9 8.64 10.07 -1.03
CA ALA A 9 8.26 11.22 -0.21
C ALA A 9 7.96 10.75 1.21
N VAL A 10 8.51 11.46 2.21
CA VAL A 10 8.16 11.26 3.62
C VAL A 10 7.29 12.47 4.02
N VAL A 11 6.04 12.20 4.36
CA VAL A 11 5.06 13.24 4.67
C VAL A 11 4.84 13.30 6.18
N PHE A 12 4.96 14.49 6.75
CA PHE A 12 4.66 14.75 8.16
C PHE A 12 3.39 15.60 8.28
N GLY A 13 2.59 15.31 9.29
CA GLY A 13 1.38 16.08 9.60
C GLY A 13 1.66 17.41 10.29
N ARG A 14 0.61 18.22 10.43
CA ARG A 14 0.67 19.47 11.20
C ARG A 14 0.81 19.14 12.70
N GLU A 15 1.53 19.98 13.44
CA GLU A 15 1.84 19.71 14.86
C GLU A 15 0.59 19.57 15.75
N SER A 16 -0.45 20.35 15.50
CA SER A 16 -1.67 20.34 16.31
C SER A 16 -2.63 19.19 15.98
N VAL A 17 -2.75 18.79 14.71
CA VAL A 17 -3.83 17.90 14.25
C VAL A 17 -3.38 16.76 13.33
N GLY A 18 -2.07 16.57 13.13
CA GLY A 18 -1.52 15.40 12.42
C GLY A 18 -1.79 15.41 10.91
N LEU A 19 -2.03 14.25 10.30
CA LEU A 19 -2.51 14.15 8.91
C LEU A 19 -4.02 13.89 8.93
N THR A 20 -4.74 14.51 8.01
CA THR A 20 -6.16 14.24 7.76
C THR A 20 -6.33 12.85 7.17
N ARG A 21 -7.55 12.30 7.27
CA ARG A 21 -7.88 10.99 6.68
C ARG A 21 -7.62 10.96 5.18
N ASP A 22 -7.93 12.05 4.48
CA ASP A 22 -7.75 12.16 3.03
C ASP A 22 -6.27 12.23 2.63
N GLU A 23 -5.41 12.86 3.44
CA GLU A 23 -3.96 12.82 3.25
C GLU A 23 -3.40 11.41 3.53
N ILE A 24 -3.84 10.78 4.62
CA ILE A 24 -3.46 9.40 4.99
C ILE A 24 -3.87 8.39 3.91
N ALA A 25 -5.00 8.61 3.24
CA ALA A 25 -5.47 7.75 2.16
C ALA A 25 -4.56 7.81 0.91
N LYS A 26 -3.80 8.89 0.73
CA LYS A 26 -2.83 9.06 -0.38
C LYS A 26 -1.45 8.47 -0.08
N CYS A 27 -1.20 8.04 1.16
CA CYS A 27 0.07 7.46 1.56
C CYS A 27 0.07 5.94 1.37
N ASP A 28 1.12 5.42 0.73
CA ASP A 28 1.29 3.96 0.53
C ASP A 28 1.59 3.24 1.85
N LEU A 29 2.33 3.90 2.74
CA LEU A 29 2.80 3.37 4.02
C LEU A 29 2.54 4.38 5.13
N LEU A 30 2.14 3.84 6.29
CA LEU A 30 1.99 4.60 7.52
C LEU A 30 3.02 4.12 8.52
N VAL A 31 3.75 5.07 9.11
CA VAL A 31 4.81 4.80 10.09
C VAL A 31 4.40 5.42 11.42
N HIS A 32 4.58 4.66 12.50
CA HIS A 32 4.33 5.12 13.85
C HIS A 32 5.63 5.07 14.65
N ILE A 33 5.97 6.18 15.32
CA ILE A 33 7.08 6.23 16.28
C ILE A 33 6.52 5.78 17.62
N ALA A 34 7.07 4.70 18.17
CA ALA A 34 6.70 4.24 19.51
C ALA A 34 6.98 5.34 20.53
N THR A 35 5.94 5.75 21.25
CA THR A 35 5.94 6.82 22.25
C THR A 35 5.27 6.33 23.53
N ASN A 36 5.28 7.14 24.60
CA ASN A 36 4.57 6.79 25.83
C ASN A 36 3.06 6.61 25.52
N PRO A 37 2.45 5.46 25.83
CA PRO A 37 1.01 5.25 25.61
C PRO A 37 0.12 6.26 26.32
N GLU A 38 0.53 6.80 27.47
CA GLU A 38 -0.22 7.81 28.23
C GLU A 38 -0.09 9.23 27.62
N TYR A 39 0.94 9.46 26.82
CA TYR A 39 1.19 10.74 26.13
C TYR A 39 1.82 10.49 24.74
N PRO A 40 1.03 9.99 23.77
CA PRO A 40 1.55 9.48 22.50
C PRO A 40 1.75 10.60 21.46
N THR A 41 2.24 11.75 21.91
CA THR A 41 2.45 12.93 21.07
C THR A 41 3.92 13.34 21.09
N LEU A 42 4.45 13.66 19.91
CA LEU A 42 5.79 14.21 19.73
C LEU A 42 5.70 15.57 19.06
N ASN A 43 6.57 16.49 19.49
CA ASN A 43 6.82 17.70 18.70
C ASN A 43 7.32 17.31 17.30
N LEU A 44 6.88 18.07 16.30
CA LEU A 44 7.15 17.77 14.90
C LEU A 44 8.65 17.67 14.59
N SER A 45 9.48 18.57 15.13
CA SER A 45 10.92 18.56 14.88
C SER A 45 11.60 17.28 15.42
N HIS A 46 11.16 16.78 16.58
CA HIS A 46 11.65 15.53 17.15
C HIS A 46 11.24 14.33 16.31
N ALA A 47 9.98 14.29 15.85
CA ALA A 47 9.49 13.22 14.97
C ALA A 47 10.30 13.17 13.66
N VAL A 48 10.57 14.35 13.06
CA VAL A 48 11.40 14.47 11.86
C VAL A 48 12.82 13.96 12.13
N ALA A 49 13.46 14.39 13.22
CA ALA A 49 14.82 13.98 13.57
C ALA A 49 14.94 12.46 13.74
N ILE A 50 14.00 11.83 14.44
CA ILE A 50 13.98 10.37 14.65
C ILE A 50 13.86 9.63 13.31
N VAL A 51 12.93 10.05 12.45
CA VAL A 51 12.70 9.40 11.15
C VAL A 51 13.93 9.54 10.26
N LEU A 52 14.52 10.74 10.15
CA LEU A 52 15.72 10.97 9.35
C LEU A 52 16.91 10.17 9.87
N TYR A 53 17.08 10.07 11.19
CA TYR A 53 18.12 9.25 11.78
C TYR A 53 17.93 7.75 11.48
N ALA A 54 16.71 7.24 11.59
CA ALA A 54 16.39 5.85 11.24
C ALA A 54 16.69 5.55 9.77
N LEU A 55 16.33 6.47 8.86
CA LEU A 55 16.64 6.38 7.44
C LEU A 55 18.15 6.40 7.18
N TYR A 56 18.88 7.34 7.79
CA TYR A 56 20.33 7.41 7.69
C TYR A 56 20.98 6.10 8.13
N LYS A 57 20.57 5.54 9.27
CA LYS A 57 21.10 4.28 9.77
C LYS A 57 20.77 3.11 8.82
N ALA A 58 19.58 3.07 8.24
CA ALA A 58 19.20 2.03 7.29
C ALA A 58 20.01 2.12 5.99
N LEU A 59 20.30 3.32 5.50
CA LEU A 59 21.07 3.56 4.28
C LEU A 59 22.57 3.29 4.47
N ASN A 60 23.10 3.50 5.67
CA ASN A 60 24.53 3.31 5.99
C ASN A 60 24.86 1.93 6.57
N LYS A 61 23.90 1.02 6.69
CA LYS A 61 24.22 -0.37 7.02
C LYS A 61 24.95 -1.00 5.82
N PRO A 62 26.14 -1.61 6.02
CA PRO A 62 26.81 -2.33 4.95
C PRO A 62 25.84 -3.39 4.42
N THR A 63 25.50 -3.26 3.14
CA THR A 63 24.53 -4.11 2.47
C THR A 63 25.05 -5.55 2.53
N GLN A 64 24.49 -6.38 3.42
CA GLN A 64 24.57 -7.81 3.20
C GLN A 64 23.88 -8.03 1.86
N ILE A 65 24.58 -8.70 0.93
CA ILE A 65 24.11 -9.01 -0.41
C ILE A 65 22.85 -9.85 -0.26
N SER A 66 21.70 -9.19 -0.14
CA SER A 66 20.40 -9.81 -0.31
C SER A 66 20.26 -10.01 -1.81
N GLU A 67 20.00 -11.25 -2.22
CA GLU A 67 19.71 -11.60 -3.61
C GLU A 67 18.83 -10.52 -4.23
N LYS A 68 19.17 -10.08 -5.46
CA LYS A 68 18.37 -9.12 -6.23
C LYS A 68 16.99 -9.74 -6.49
N ILE A 69 16.10 -9.68 -5.51
CA ILE A 69 14.69 -9.94 -5.71
C ILE A 69 14.23 -8.85 -6.67
N SER A 70 13.81 -9.25 -7.87
CA SER A 70 13.18 -8.35 -8.83
C SER A 70 11.81 -7.97 -8.28
N ILE A 71 11.80 -6.97 -7.40
CA ILE A 71 10.58 -6.42 -6.81
C ILE A 71 9.71 -5.93 -7.96
N ALA A 72 8.39 -6.11 -7.84
CA ALA A 72 7.44 -5.69 -8.86
C ALA A 72 7.59 -4.19 -9.16
N ASP A 73 7.56 -3.87 -10.45
CA ASP A 73 7.52 -2.50 -10.92
C ASP A 73 6.13 -1.87 -10.66
N GLU A 74 6.09 -0.53 -10.62
CA GLU A 74 4.85 0.23 -10.36
C GLU A 74 3.75 -0.11 -11.38
N ASN A 75 4.12 -0.39 -12.63
CA ASN A 75 3.16 -0.75 -13.68
C ASN A 75 2.47 -2.09 -13.38
N ALA A 76 3.22 -3.10 -12.93
CA ALA A 76 2.67 -4.39 -12.53
C ALA A 76 1.71 -4.25 -11.34
N LEU A 77 2.07 -3.44 -10.34
CA LEU A 77 1.20 -3.15 -9.20
C LEU A 77 -0.10 -2.44 -9.64
N ARG A 78 -0.01 -1.42 -10.49
CA ARG A 78 -1.19 -0.70 -11.02
C ARG A 78 -2.14 -1.62 -11.79
N ILE A 79 -1.61 -2.59 -12.54
CA ILE A 79 -2.45 -3.57 -13.24
C ILE A 79 -3.19 -4.45 -12.23
N ALA A 80 -2.51 -4.92 -11.17
CA ALA A 80 -3.13 -5.70 -10.11
C ALA A 80 -4.22 -4.91 -9.39
N GLU A 81 -3.94 -3.66 -9.00
CA GLU A 81 -4.88 -2.72 -8.39
C GLU A 81 -6.13 -2.54 -9.25
N LYS A 82 -5.97 -2.32 -10.56
CA LYS A 82 -7.11 -2.21 -11.49
C LYS A 82 -8.03 -3.45 -11.45
N TYR A 83 -7.47 -4.66 -11.51
CA TYR A 83 -8.30 -5.87 -11.47
C TYR A 83 -8.94 -6.10 -10.09
N ILE A 84 -8.30 -5.64 -9.02
CA ILE A 84 -8.88 -5.64 -7.68
C ILE A 84 -10.06 -4.68 -7.62
N ASP A 85 -9.91 -3.44 -8.12
CA ASP A 85 -11.01 -2.46 -8.18
C ASP A 85 -12.22 -3.02 -8.95
N ASP A 86 -11.94 -3.61 -10.13
CA ASP A 86 -12.96 -4.26 -10.97
C ASP A 86 -13.64 -5.41 -10.21
N LEU A 87 -12.87 -6.28 -9.53
CA LEU A 87 -13.42 -7.39 -8.75
C LEU A 87 -14.26 -6.90 -7.56
N VAL A 88 -13.75 -5.94 -6.79
CA VAL A 88 -14.44 -5.38 -5.62
C VAL A 88 -15.76 -4.73 -6.05
N SER A 89 -15.81 -4.09 -7.23
CA SER A 89 -17.05 -3.52 -7.77
C SER A 89 -18.15 -4.57 -8.01
N LEU A 90 -17.80 -5.85 -8.21
CA LEU A 90 -18.76 -6.94 -8.39
C LEU A 90 -19.16 -7.63 -7.09
N VAL A 91 -18.29 -7.62 -6.07
CA VAL A 91 -18.51 -8.40 -4.83
C VAL A 91 -18.93 -7.56 -3.62
N ALA A 92 -18.68 -6.25 -3.63
CA ALA A 92 -19.07 -5.38 -2.53
C ALA A 92 -20.59 -5.23 -2.47
N SER A 93 -21.14 -5.27 -1.25
CA SER A 93 -22.57 -5.14 -1.00
C SER A 93 -23.05 -3.69 -0.98
N ASP A 94 -22.16 -2.77 -0.60
CA ASP A 94 -22.42 -1.33 -0.52
C ASP A 94 -21.15 -0.49 -0.77
N GLU A 95 -21.32 0.82 -0.89
CA GLU A 95 -20.25 1.77 -1.21
C GLU A 95 -19.18 1.89 -0.11
N HIS A 96 -19.58 1.81 1.16
CA HIS A 96 -18.66 1.94 2.28
C HIS A 96 -17.76 0.70 2.39
N GLN A 97 -18.35 -0.50 2.21
CA GLN A 97 -17.61 -1.74 2.11
C GLN A 97 -16.65 -1.72 0.91
N ARG A 98 -17.11 -1.24 -0.26
CA ARG A 98 -16.29 -1.11 -1.47
C ARG A 98 -15.02 -0.29 -1.21
N GLN A 99 -15.18 0.91 -0.66
CA GLN A 99 -14.06 1.81 -0.34
C GLN A 99 -13.08 1.17 0.65
N SER A 100 -13.61 0.50 1.67
CA SER A 100 -12.80 -0.18 2.69
C SER A 100 -11.99 -1.34 2.10
N MET A 101 -12.59 -2.15 1.22
CA MET A 101 -11.93 -3.28 0.55
C MET A 101 -10.84 -2.82 -0.42
N VAL A 102 -11.13 -1.83 -1.27
CA VAL A 102 -10.13 -1.25 -2.20
C VAL A 102 -8.92 -0.73 -1.42
N LEU A 103 -9.15 0.09 -0.40
CA LEU A 103 -8.07 0.68 0.39
C LEU A 103 -7.22 -0.40 1.09
N ALA A 104 -7.86 -1.41 1.68
CA ALA A 104 -7.15 -2.50 2.34
C ALA A 104 -6.29 -3.32 1.36
N MET A 105 -6.83 -3.63 0.19
CA MET A 105 -6.12 -4.42 -0.82
C MET A 105 -4.95 -3.65 -1.46
N HIS A 106 -5.12 -2.36 -1.75
CA HIS A 106 -4.03 -1.53 -2.28
C HIS A 106 -2.89 -1.42 -1.28
N ARG A 107 -3.21 -1.14 0.00
CA ARG A 107 -2.21 -1.11 1.08
C ARG A 107 -1.50 -2.45 1.26
N PHE A 108 -2.24 -3.56 1.12
CA PHE A 108 -1.65 -4.89 1.17
C PHE A 108 -0.61 -5.09 0.05
N LEU A 109 -0.97 -4.82 -1.21
CA LEU A 109 -0.06 -4.97 -2.34
C LEU A 109 1.21 -4.12 -2.18
N ARG A 110 1.06 -2.87 -1.74
CA ARG A 110 2.18 -1.93 -1.61
C ARG A 110 3.09 -2.23 -0.42
N ARG A 111 2.56 -2.83 0.65
CA ARG A 111 3.34 -3.22 1.83
C ARG A 111 4.03 -4.57 1.69
N ALA A 112 3.49 -5.48 0.88
CA ALA A 112 3.94 -6.88 0.83
C ALA A 112 5.30 -7.10 0.12
N THR A 113 5.93 -6.06 -0.45
CA THR A 113 7.24 -6.17 -1.13
C THR A 113 7.30 -7.29 -2.16
N LEU A 114 6.21 -7.46 -2.91
CA LEU A 114 6.03 -8.56 -3.85
C LEU A 114 7.05 -8.50 -4.99
N SER A 115 7.56 -9.66 -5.37
CA SER A 115 8.30 -9.84 -6.61
C SER A 115 7.38 -9.66 -7.83
N LYS A 116 7.98 -9.40 -8.99
CA LYS A 116 7.24 -9.30 -10.27
C LYS A 116 6.44 -10.57 -10.58
N ALA A 117 6.98 -11.75 -10.22
CA ALA A 117 6.30 -13.03 -10.41
C ALA A 117 5.04 -13.14 -9.53
N GLU A 118 5.16 -12.80 -8.24
CA GLU A 118 4.03 -12.84 -7.30
C GLU A 118 2.90 -11.90 -7.72
N VAL A 119 3.23 -10.66 -8.11
CA VAL A 119 2.22 -9.73 -8.65
C VAL A 119 1.57 -10.28 -9.90
N GLY A 120 2.32 -10.94 -10.79
CA GLY A 120 1.79 -11.61 -11.97
C GLY A 120 0.78 -12.72 -11.65
N TYR A 121 1.09 -13.56 -10.65
CA TYR A 121 0.17 -14.62 -10.20
C TYR A 121 -1.10 -14.05 -9.56
N ILE A 122 -0.95 -13.05 -8.67
CA ILE A 122 -2.09 -12.36 -8.04
C ILE A 122 -2.99 -11.73 -9.11
N THR A 123 -2.40 -10.97 -10.03
CA THR A 123 -3.12 -10.34 -11.14
C THR A 123 -3.90 -11.36 -11.97
N THR A 124 -3.25 -12.48 -12.32
CA THR A 124 -3.89 -13.54 -13.11
C THR A 124 -5.04 -14.20 -12.35
N PHE A 125 -4.86 -14.46 -11.06
CA PHE A 125 -5.89 -15.03 -10.20
C PHE A 125 -7.10 -14.11 -10.09
N VAL A 126 -6.90 -12.84 -9.70
CA VAL A 126 -7.96 -11.83 -9.56
C VAL A 126 -8.70 -11.65 -10.88
N ARG A 127 -7.98 -11.51 -12.00
CA ARG A 127 -8.58 -11.42 -13.34
C ARG A 127 -9.47 -12.61 -13.69
N ARG A 128 -9.02 -13.84 -13.39
CA ARG A 128 -9.80 -15.06 -13.66
C ARG A 128 -11.07 -15.11 -12.81
N VAL A 129 -10.98 -14.74 -11.53
CA VAL A 129 -12.13 -14.66 -10.63
C VAL A 129 -13.12 -13.61 -11.12
N TYR A 130 -12.63 -12.41 -11.45
CA TYR A 130 -13.44 -11.32 -12.01
C TYR A 130 -14.19 -11.76 -13.28
N ASN A 131 -13.50 -12.37 -14.25
CA ASN A 131 -14.12 -12.80 -15.50
C ASN A 131 -15.23 -13.84 -15.25
N ARG A 132 -14.98 -14.84 -14.40
CA ARG A 132 -15.99 -15.86 -14.06
C ARG A 132 -17.22 -15.26 -13.37
N LEU A 133 -17.00 -14.37 -12.39
CA LEU A 133 -18.10 -13.70 -11.70
C LEU A 133 -18.90 -12.80 -12.65
N ARG A 134 -18.21 -12.05 -13.51
CA ARG A 134 -18.85 -11.22 -14.53
C ARG A 134 -19.72 -12.04 -15.47
N GLU A 135 -19.23 -13.18 -15.95
CA GLU A 135 -20.00 -14.11 -16.79
C GLU A 135 -21.27 -14.61 -16.07
N CYS A 136 -21.17 -14.98 -14.79
CA CYS A 136 -22.33 -15.38 -13.97
C CYS A 136 -23.36 -14.25 -13.78
N VAL A 137 -22.90 -12.99 -13.64
CA VAL A 137 -23.79 -11.83 -13.52
C VAL A 137 -24.47 -11.52 -14.87
N THR A 138 -23.74 -11.62 -15.98
CA THR A 138 -24.29 -11.34 -17.33
C THR A 138 -25.25 -12.43 -17.81
N SER A 139 -25.01 -13.69 -17.45
CA SER A 139 -25.89 -14.83 -17.79
C SER A 139 -27.18 -14.87 -16.97
N LYS A 140 -27.27 -14.10 -15.88
CA LYS A 140 -28.49 -13.93 -15.08
C LYS A 140 -29.35 -12.74 -15.51
N LYS A 141 -28.96 -11.97 -16.54
CA LYS A 141 -29.86 -10.96 -17.12
C LYS A 141 -30.90 -11.69 -18.00
N PRO A 142 -32.20 -11.47 -17.74
CA PRO A 142 -33.28 -12.07 -18.54
C PRO A 142 -33.26 -11.57 -19.99
#